data_AF-A0A9C9ENW7-F1
#
_entry.id   AF-A0A9C9ENW7-F1
#
_cell.length_a   1.000
_cell.length_b   1.000
_cell.length_c   1.000
_cell.angle_alpha   90.00
_cell.angle_beta   90.00
_cell.angle_gamma   90.00
#
_symmetry.space_group_name_H-M   'P 1'
#
loop_
_entity.id
_entity.type
_entity.pdbx_description
1 polymer ?
#
loop_
_entity_poly.entity_id
_entity_poly.type
_entity_poly.pdbx_seq_one_letter_code
_entity_poly.pdbx_strand_id
1 'polypeptide(L)'
;MMKHKRIERLIQKFMDRAISPAEEKSLKAHIALCAECRRFYEELIQVKERIQELPEYFPDRGFNRRLLARLGYAKTFVWNRLAVALVGLWALLLVFLSSFSRTNELLNRLFTSIPGMVRLINRIGFIVSVLEKTFTPFVRGVLDPVYPITGLLSSVILLYLLSKLITLSSVPTKGRI
;
A
#
# COMPACT_ATOMS: atom_id res chain seq x y z
N MET A 1 -28.57 50.80 -11.23
CA MET A 1 -29.24 49.49 -11.42
C MET A 1 -28.24 48.46 -11.90
N MET A 2 -28.15 47.30 -11.23
CA MET A 2 -27.39 46.15 -11.75
C MET A 2 -28.22 45.41 -12.81
N LYS A 3 -27.57 44.88 -13.84
CA LYS A 3 -28.21 44.09 -14.90
C LYS A 3 -28.59 42.70 -14.37
N HIS A 4 -29.79 42.20 -14.68
CA HIS A 4 -30.31 40.90 -14.18
C HIS A 4 -29.35 39.74 -14.47
N LYS A 5 -28.78 39.68 -15.68
CA LYS A 5 -27.76 38.70 -16.08
C LYS A 5 -26.53 38.65 -15.15
N ARG A 6 -26.16 39.77 -14.51
CA ARG A 6 -25.04 39.78 -13.54
C ARG A 6 -25.49 39.15 -12.22
N ILE A 7 -26.71 39.41 -11.79
CA ILE A 7 -27.29 38.87 -10.56
C ILE A 7 -27.47 37.35 -10.69
N GLU A 8 -27.94 36.84 -11.83
CA GLU A 8 -28.05 35.40 -12.09
C GLU A 8 -26.71 34.68 -11.89
N ARG A 9 -25.60 35.25 -12.39
CA ARG A 9 -24.26 34.69 -12.15
C ARG A 9 -23.85 34.73 -10.68
N LEU A 10 -24.23 35.79 -9.96
CA LEU A 10 -23.98 35.86 -8.52
C LEU A 10 -24.80 34.83 -7.75
N ILE A 11 -26.03 34.54 -8.17
CA ILE A 11 -26.85 33.46 -7.63
C ILE A 11 -26.15 32.11 -7.84
N GLN A 12 -25.67 31.83 -9.04
CA GLN A 12 -24.92 30.59 -9.32
C GLN A 12 -23.66 30.47 -8.44
N LYS A 13 -22.84 31.53 -8.39
CA LYS A 13 -21.67 31.55 -7.49
C LYS A 13 -22.04 31.33 -6.02
N PHE A 14 -23.16 31.91 -5.57
CA PHE A 14 -23.65 31.73 -4.20
C PHE A 14 -24.03 30.27 -3.94
N MET A 15 -24.70 29.60 -4.89
CA MET A 15 -25.06 28.19 -4.82
C MET A 15 -23.84 27.27 -4.77
N ASP A 16 -22.78 27.62 -5.51
CA ASP A 16 -21.51 26.89 -5.56
C ASP A 16 -20.57 27.21 -4.38
N ARG A 17 -21.00 28.06 -3.42
CA ARG A 17 -20.18 28.56 -2.29
C ARG A 17 -18.90 29.28 -2.74
N ALA A 18 -18.94 29.90 -3.92
CA ALA A 18 -17.80 30.58 -4.57
C ALA A 18 -17.97 32.11 -4.66
N ILE A 19 -18.81 32.69 -3.79
CA ILE A 19 -19.12 34.14 -3.77
C ILE A 19 -18.31 34.87 -2.70
N SER A 20 -17.89 36.10 -3.00
CA SER A 20 -17.23 36.97 -2.00
C SER A 20 -18.25 37.68 -1.08
N PRO A 21 -17.86 38.11 0.14
CA PRO A 21 -18.78 38.80 1.06
C PRO A 21 -19.39 40.09 0.50
N ALA A 22 -18.63 40.83 -0.31
CA ALA A 22 -19.11 42.05 -0.95
C ALA A 22 -20.15 41.76 -2.05
N GLU A 23 -19.91 40.72 -2.85
CA GLU A 23 -20.86 40.24 -3.86
C GLU A 23 -22.14 39.69 -3.21
N GLU A 24 -22.02 38.95 -2.11
CA GLU A 24 -23.17 38.41 -1.38
C GLU A 24 -24.07 39.52 -0.83
N LYS A 25 -23.49 40.56 -0.22
CA LYS A 25 -24.26 41.73 0.25
C LYS A 25 -25.00 42.40 -0.90
N SER A 26 -24.33 42.56 -2.04
CA SER A 26 -24.90 43.14 -3.26
C SER A 26 -26.05 42.29 -3.82
N LEU A 27 -25.87 40.97 -3.85
CA LEU A 27 -26.88 40.00 -4.26
C LEU A 27 -28.13 40.06 -3.37
N LYS A 28 -27.95 40.00 -2.05
CA LYS A 28 -29.03 40.08 -1.06
C LYS A 28 -29.82 41.37 -1.18
N ALA A 29 -29.13 42.51 -1.33
CA ALA A 29 -29.77 43.80 -1.56
C ALA A 29 -30.62 43.82 -2.83
N HIS A 30 -30.16 43.18 -3.91
CA HIS A 30 -30.92 43.13 -5.16
C HIS A 30 -32.14 42.20 -5.08
N ILE A 31 -32.00 41.00 -4.52
CA ILE A 31 -33.11 40.04 -4.35
C ILE A 31 -34.22 40.61 -3.44
N ALA A 32 -33.86 41.46 -2.47
CA ALA A 32 -34.83 42.15 -1.63
C ALA A 32 -35.73 43.12 -2.42
N LEU A 33 -35.24 43.68 -3.53
CA LEU A 33 -35.94 44.71 -4.31
C LEU A 33 -36.53 44.19 -5.64
N CYS A 34 -35.95 43.15 -6.23
CA CYS A 34 -36.35 42.63 -7.54
C CYS A 34 -37.12 41.30 -7.40
N ALA A 35 -38.42 41.31 -7.70
CA ALA A 35 -39.28 40.13 -7.64
C ALA A 35 -38.87 39.04 -8.65
N GLU A 36 -38.42 39.41 -9.85
CA GLU A 36 -37.97 38.44 -10.87
C GLU A 36 -36.74 37.65 -10.42
N CYS A 37 -35.71 38.34 -9.91
CA CYS A 37 -34.51 37.70 -9.41
C CYS A 37 -34.78 36.85 -8.16
N ARG A 38 -35.74 37.25 -7.33
CA ARG A 38 -36.18 36.46 -6.19
C ARG A 38 -36.85 35.15 -6.63
N ARG A 39 -37.79 35.23 -7.57
CA ARG A 39 -38.47 34.04 -8.10
C ARG A 39 -37.46 33.07 -8.73
N PHE A 40 -36.51 33.57 -9.51
CA PHE A 40 -35.45 32.75 -10.09
C PHE A 40 -34.57 32.07 -9.02
N TYR A 41 -34.23 32.78 -7.94
CA TYR A 41 -33.49 32.22 -6.82
C TYR A 41 -34.27 31.10 -6.11
N GLU A 42 -35.56 31.30 -5.85
CA GLU A 42 -36.44 30.30 -5.25
C GLU A 42 -36.61 29.06 -6.13
N GLU A 43 -36.78 29.24 -7.44
CA GLU A 43 -36.82 28.14 -8.42
C GLU A 43 -35.54 27.30 -8.38
N LEU A 44 -34.36 27.93 -8.32
CA LEU A 44 -33.09 27.23 -8.21
C LEU A 44 -32.92 26.47 -6.88
N ILE A 45 -33.41 27.04 -5.77
CA ILE A 45 -33.42 26.34 -4.47
C ILE A 45 -34.28 25.08 -4.57
N GLN A 46 -35.49 25.19 -5.12
CA GLN A 46 -36.38 24.04 -5.27
C GLN A 46 -35.77 22.94 -6.14
N VAL A 47 -35.10 23.31 -7.24
CA VAL A 47 -34.38 22.34 -8.08
C VAL A 47 -33.27 21.65 -7.29
N LYS A 48 -32.49 22.39 -6.50
CA LYS A 48 -31.43 21.83 -5.67
C LYS A 48 -32.00 20.85 -4.64
N GLU A 49 -33.08 21.20 -3.96
CA GLU A 49 -33.73 20.34 -2.97
C GLU A 49 -34.20 19.03 -3.63
N ARG A 50 -34.87 19.10 -4.79
CA ARG A 50 -35.28 17.90 -5.54
C ARG A 50 -34.10 17.03 -5.99
N ILE A 51 -32.97 17.64 -6.35
CA ILE A 51 -31.76 16.90 -6.70
C ILE A 51 -31.18 16.19 -5.46
N GLN A 52 -31.26 16.81 -4.28
CA GLN A 52 -30.79 16.23 -3.03
C GLN A 52 -31.70 15.12 -2.51
N GLU A 53 -32.98 15.13 -2.87
CA GLU A 53 -33.94 14.06 -2.58
C GLU A 53 -33.76 12.83 -3.47
N LEU A 54 -32.99 12.93 -4.57
CA LEU A 54 -32.71 11.77 -5.41
C LEU A 54 -31.91 10.73 -4.61
N PRO A 55 -32.25 9.43 -4.74
CA PRO A 55 -31.52 8.38 -4.05
C PRO A 55 -30.05 8.38 -4.50
N GLU A 56 -29.14 8.31 -3.54
CA GLU A 56 -27.72 8.12 -3.84
C GLU A 56 -27.51 6.77 -4.51
N TYR A 57 -27.15 6.80 -5.80
CA TYR A 57 -26.86 5.59 -6.56
C TYR A 57 -25.40 5.19 -6.34
N PHE A 58 -25.19 4.19 -5.49
CA PHE A 58 -23.88 3.58 -5.35
C PHE A 58 -23.67 2.55 -6.48
N PRO A 59 -22.51 2.59 -7.16
CA PRO A 59 -22.21 1.58 -8.15
C PRO A 59 -22.09 0.19 -7.50
N ASP A 60 -22.28 -0.87 -8.30
CA ASP A 60 -22.14 -2.24 -7.81
C ASP A 60 -20.72 -2.51 -7.25
N ARG A 61 -20.60 -3.53 -6.38
CA ARG A 61 -19.31 -3.90 -5.75
C ARG A 61 -18.19 -4.21 -6.78
N GLY A 62 -18.54 -4.51 -8.04
CA GLY A 62 -17.62 -4.80 -9.12
C GLY A 62 -17.19 -3.60 -9.97
N PHE A 63 -17.83 -2.43 -9.84
CA PHE A 63 -17.60 -1.29 -10.70
C PHE A 63 -16.14 -0.85 -10.73
N ASN A 64 -15.54 -0.63 -9.56
CA ASN A 64 -14.14 -0.21 -9.46
C ASN A 64 -13.19 -1.19 -10.14
N ARG A 65 -13.43 -2.50 -10.00
CA ARG A 65 -12.62 -3.52 -10.68
C ARG A 65 -12.76 -3.43 -12.19
N ARG A 66 -13.99 -3.27 -12.72
CA ARG A 66 -14.22 -3.12 -14.16
C ARG A 66 -13.64 -1.83 -14.71
N LEU A 67 -13.77 -0.73 -13.96
CA LEU A 67 -13.20 0.57 -14.31
C LEU A 67 -11.67 0.50 -14.38
N LEU A 68 -11.02 -0.01 -13.33
CA LEU A 68 -9.57 -0.16 -13.29
C LEU A 68 -9.06 -1.09 -14.40
N ALA A 69 -9.77 -2.18 -14.69
CA ALA A 69 -9.42 -3.07 -15.79
C ALA A 69 -9.48 -2.36 -17.14
N ARG A 70 -10.51 -1.53 -17.37
CA ARG A 70 -10.68 -0.77 -18.62
C ARG A 70 -9.66 0.35 -18.79
N LEU A 71 -9.19 0.91 -17.69
CA LEU A 71 -8.11 1.91 -17.66
C LEU A 71 -6.70 1.29 -17.76
N GLY A 72 -6.57 -0.03 -17.89
CA GLY A 72 -5.27 -0.70 -17.93
C GLY A 72 -4.56 -0.78 -16.56
N TYR A 73 -5.19 -0.28 -15.49
CA TYR A 73 -4.75 -0.45 -14.11
C TYR A 73 -5.22 -1.76 -13.50
N ALA A 74 -5.68 -2.73 -14.32
CA ALA A 74 -5.73 -4.11 -13.88
C ALA A 74 -4.32 -4.45 -13.38
N LYS A 75 -4.15 -4.50 -12.05
CA LYS A 75 -2.91 -4.96 -11.43
C LYS A 75 -2.71 -6.39 -11.91
N THR A 76 -2.04 -6.57 -13.04
CA THR A 76 -1.46 -7.84 -13.43
C THR A 76 -0.49 -8.13 -12.31
N PHE A 77 -0.89 -9.07 -11.45
CA PHE A 77 -0.27 -9.35 -10.18
C PHE A 77 1.16 -9.87 -10.47
N VAL A 78 2.14 -8.97 -10.59
CA VAL A 78 3.57 -9.29 -10.82
C VAL A 78 4.09 -10.21 -9.72
N TRP A 79 3.44 -10.17 -8.56
CA TRP A 79 3.55 -11.12 -7.46
C TRP A 79 3.47 -12.58 -7.87
N ASN A 80 2.72 -12.97 -8.90
CA ASN A 80 2.68 -14.38 -9.29
C ASN A 80 4.03 -14.82 -9.90
N ARG A 81 4.70 -13.95 -10.67
CA ARG A 81 6.05 -14.23 -11.19
C ARG A 81 7.10 -14.22 -10.08
N LEU A 82 7.00 -13.27 -9.15
CA LEU A 82 7.88 -13.20 -7.98
C LEU A 82 7.71 -14.39 -7.04
N ALA A 83 6.47 -14.81 -6.78
CA ALA A 83 6.17 -15.96 -5.93
C ALA A 83 6.73 -17.25 -6.54
N VAL A 84 6.54 -17.47 -7.84
CA VAL A 84 7.13 -18.62 -8.55
C VAL A 84 8.65 -18.59 -8.47
N ALA A 85 9.29 -17.43 -8.67
CA ALA A 85 10.75 -17.30 -8.56
C ALA A 85 11.26 -17.59 -7.15
N LEU A 86 10.57 -17.10 -6.11
CA LEU A 86 10.94 -17.35 -4.72
C LEU A 86 10.76 -18.82 -4.33
N VAL A 87 9.66 -19.46 -4.74
CA VAL A 87 9.43 -20.90 -4.52
C VAL A 87 10.52 -21.72 -5.20
N GLY A 88 10.89 -21.38 -6.45
CA GLY A 88 11.97 -22.05 -7.17
C GLY A 88 13.33 -21.90 -6.49
N LEU A 89 13.67 -20.70 -6.02
CA LEU A 89 14.92 -20.43 -5.30
C LEU A 89 14.98 -21.21 -3.98
N TRP A 90 13.86 -21.26 -3.24
CA TRP A 90 13.79 -21.99 -1.99
C TRP A 90 13.91 -23.50 -2.18
N ALA A 91 13.28 -24.06 -3.22
CA ALA A 91 13.42 -25.47 -3.59
C ALA A 91 14.87 -25.82 -3.98
N LEU A 92 15.54 -24.97 -4.76
CA LEU A 92 16.96 -25.12 -5.10
C LEU A 92 17.85 -25.11 -3.85
N LEU A 93 17.59 -24.21 -2.90
CA LEU A 93 18.33 -24.15 -1.65
C LEU A 93 18.14 -25.43 -0.82
N LEU A 94 16.93 -25.97 -0.73
CA LEU A 94 16.68 -27.24 -0.04
C LEU A 94 17.42 -28.41 -0.69
N VAL A 95 17.41 -28.50 -2.02
CA VAL A 95 18.14 -29.53 -2.77
C VAL A 95 19.65 -29.40 -2.55
N PHE A 96 20.16 -28.16 -2.50
CA PHE A 96 21.56 -27.89 -2.22
C PHE A 96 21.93 -28.34 -0.79
N LEU A 97 21.13 -27.97 0.21
CA LEU A 97 21.36 -28.34 1.61
C LEU A 97 21.26 -29.85 1.85
N SER A 98 20.30 -30.54 1.21
CA SER A 98 20.18 -32.00 1.31
C SER A 98 21.40 -32.70 0.72
N SER A 99 21.90 -32.20 -0.41
CA SER A 99 23.09 -32.73 -1.09
C SER A 99 24.37 -32.42 -0.30
N PHE A 100 24.42 -31.27 0.38
CA PHE A 100 25.57 -30.85 1.18
C PHE A 100 25.84 -31.76 2.39
N SER A 101 24.80 -32.37 2.98
CA SER A 101 24.96 -33.35 4.06
C SER A 101 25.85 -34.54 3.65
N ARG A 102 25.82 -34.91 2.37
CA ARG A 102 26.63 -35.98 1.77
C ARG A 102 28.04 -35.52 1.38
N THR A 103 28.24 -34.23 1.13
CA THR A 103 29.56 -33.68 0.74
C THR A 103 30.52 -33.49 1.90
N ASN A 104 30.03 -33.52 3.14
CA ASN A 104 30.88 -33.42 4.33
C ASN A 104 31.95 -34.53 4.40
N GLU A 105 31.67 -35.70 3.82
CA GLU A 105 32.61 -36.82 3.79
C GLU A 105 33.72 -36.62 2.75
N LEU A 106 33.41 -36.00 1.60
CA LEU A 106 34.39 -35.60 0.59
C LEU A 106 35.22 -34.40 1.02
N LEU A 107 34.59 -33.40 1.66
CA LEU A 107 35.29 -32.25 2.23
C LEU A 107 36.24 -32.69 3.33
N ASN A 108 35.86 -33.62 4.21
CA ASN A 108 36.78 -34.15 5.22
C ASN A 108 38.00 -34.84 4.60
N ARG A 109 37.82 -35.63 3.54
CA ARG A 109 38.96 -36.24 2.80
C ARG A 109 39.87 -35.21 2.13
N LEU A 110 39.28 -34.17 1.53
CA LEU A 110 40.04 -33.08 0.90
C LEU A 110 40.74 -32.20 1.95
N PHE A 111 40.09 -31.89 3.07
CA PHE A 111 40.66 -31.07 4.15
C PHE A 111 41.82 -31.75 4.86
N THR A 112 41.81 -33.08 5.01
CA THR A 112 42.97 -33.80 5.56
C THR A 112 44.17 -33.85 4.62
N SER A 113 43.99 -33.57 3.31
CA SER A 113 45.07 -33.67 2.32
C SER A 113 45.89 -32.40 2.13
N ILE A 114 45.42 -31.23 2.59
CA ILE A 114 46.07 -29.94 2.35
C ILE A 114 46.29 -29.19 3.69
N PRO A 115 47.48 -29.28 4.32
CA PRO A 115 47.75 -28.65 5.62
C PRO A 115 47.66 -27.11 5.60
N GLY A 116 47.67 -26.48 4.42
CA GLY A 116 47.44 -25.04 4.27
C GLY A 116 46.01 -24.58 4.59
N MET A 117 45.01 -25.44 4.39
CA MET A 117 43.58 -25.11 4.62
C MET A 117 43.22 -25.00 6.11
N VAL A 118 43.97 -25.68 6.98
CA VAL A 118 43.76 -25.65 8.45
C VAL A 118 43.91 -24.24 9.00
N ARG A 119 44.83 -23.42 8.45
CA ARG A 119 45.01 -22.02 8.88
C ARG A 119 43.83 -21.14 8.47
N LEU A 120 43.22 -21.42 7.33
CA LEU A 120 42.08 -20.65 6.80
C LEU A 120 40.79 -20.98 7.56
N ILE A 121 40.59 -22.27 7.89
CA ILE A 121 39.49 -22.72 8.75
C ILE A 121 39.57 -22.10 10.14
N ASN A 122 40.75 -22.04 10.77
CA ASN A 122 40.89 -21.40 12.08
C ASN A 122 40.53 -19.90 12.05
N ARG A 123 40.75 -19.21 10.91
CA ARG A 123 40.37 -17.80 10.73
C ARG A 123 38.86 -17.64 10.53
N ILE A 124 38.23 -18.54 9.78
CA ILE A 124 36.78 -18.56 9.57
C ILE A 124 36.05 -18.99 10.85
N GLY A 125 36.58 -19.97 11.59
CA GLY A 125 36.03 -20.44 12.87
C GLY A 125 35.98 -19.34 13.93
N PHE A 126 36.93 -18.40 13.92
CA PHE A 126 36.85 -17.21 14.78
C PHE A 126 35.66 -16.31 14.42
N ILE A 127 35.44 -16.04 13.12
CA ILE A 127 34.29 -15.24 12.66
C ILE A 127 32.97 -15.96 12.95
N VAL A 128 32.93 -17.28 12.72
CA VAL A 128 31.76 -18.11 12.98
C VAL A 128 31.46 -18.18 14.47
N SER A 129 32.46 -18.29 15.36
CA SER A 129 32.22 -18.33 16.80
C SER A 129 31.76 -16.98 17.39
N VAL A 130 32.20 -15.86 16.83
CA VAL A 130 31.67 -14.53 17.17
C VAL A 130 30.24 -14.41 16.70
N LEU A 131 29.94 -14.80 15.45
CA LEU A 131 28.60 -14.77 14.90
C LEU A 131 27.66 -15.73 15.63
N GLU A 132 28.14 -16.93 15.98
CA GLU A 132 27.44 -17.95 16.72
C GLU A 132 27.08 -17.44 18.10
N LYS A 133 27.97 -16.79 18.84
CA LYS A 133 27.62 -16.19 20.15
C LYS A 133 26.59 -15.06 20.05
N THR A 134 26.53 -14.34 18.93
CA THR A 134 25.53 -13.29 18.72
C THR A 134 24.18 -13.86 18.23
N PHE A 135 24.19 -14.91 17.39
CA PHE A 135 22.99 -15.50 16.80
C PHE A 135 22.44 -16.73 17.54
N THR A 136 23.23 -17.41 18.38
CA THR A 136 22.77 -18.58 19.15
C THR A 136 21.52 -18.35 19.98
N PRO A 137 21.30 -17.22 20.68
CA PRO A 137 20.04 -17.01 21.38
C PRO A 137 18.84 -16.93 20.43
N PHE A 138 19.04 -16.41 19.22
CA PHE A 138 18.00 -16.30 18.19
C PHE A 138 17.70 -17.66 17.52
N VAL A 139 18.75 -18.39 17.15
CA VAL A 139 18.67 -19.68 16.45
C VAL A 139 18.16 -20.78 17.37
N ARG A 140 18.60 -20.83 18.64
CA ARG A 140 18.09 -21.79 19.63
C ARG A 140 16.63 -21.51 20.00
N GLY A 141 16.23 -20.24 20.11
CA GLY A 141 14.81 -19.89 20.35
C GLY A 141 13.86 -20.26 19.21
N VAL A 142 14.38 -20.43 17.98
CA VAL A 142 13.60 -20.77 16.77
C VAL A 142 13.66 -22.27 16.42
N LEU A 143 14.73 -22.97 16.80
CA LEU A 143 14.97 -24.39 16.45
C LEU A 143 14.84 -25.37 17.62
N ASP A 144 14.57 -24.91 18.84
CA ASP A 144 14.25 -25.83 19.94
C ASP A 144 12.97 -26.62 19.61
N PRO A 145 13.00 -27.96 19.59
CA PRO A 145 11.83 -28.80 19.26
C PRO A 145 10.68 -28.67 20.27
N VAL A 146 10.93 -27.99 21.39
CA VAL A 146 9.91 -27.68 22.42
C VAL A 146 9.01 -26.51 21.99
N TYR A 147 9.42 -25.68 21.03
CA TYR A 147 8.63 -24.50 20.60
C TYR A 147 8.53 -24.33 19.07
N PRO A 148 8.13 -25.34 18.28
CA PRO A 148 7.86 -25.18 16.85
C PRO A 148 6.80 -24.09 16.58
N ILE A 149 5.93 -23.85 17.56
CA ILE A 149 4.88 -22.82 17.52
C ILE A 149 5.49 -21.41 17.56
N THR A 150 6.55 -21.15 18.34
CA THR A 150 7.18 -19.81 18.38
C THR A 150 7.99 -19.53 17.12
N GLY A 151 8.63 -20.56 16.54
CA GLY A 151 9.26 -20.47 15.22
C GLY A 151 8.25 -20.11 14.13
N LEU A 152 7.10 -20.79 14.10
CA LEU A 152 6.00 -20.47 13.18
C LEU A 152 5.43 -19.08 13.42
N LEU A 153 5.17 -18.70 14.68
CA LEU A 153 4.67 -17.37 15.02
C LEU A 153 5.66 -16.27 14.61
N SER A 154 6.96 -16.45 14.86
CA SER A 154 7.98 -15.47 14.46
C SER A 154 8.11 -15.34 12.94
N SER A 155 8.04 -16.46 12.21
CA SER A 155 7.98 -16.50 10.74
C SER A 155 6.76 -15.75 10.19
N VAL A 156 5.57 -16.02 10.75
CA VAL A 156 4.31 -15.37 10.35
C VAL A 156 4.35 -13.87 10.68
N ILE A 157 4.87 -13.49 11.85
CA ILE A 157 5.04 -12.09 12.25
C ILE A 157 6.02 -11.38 11.33
N LEU A 158 7.15 -12.01 10.99
CA LEU A 158 8.14 -11.43 10.08
C LEU A 158 7.56 -11.22 8.67
N LEU A 159 6.84 -12.21 8.14
CA LEU A 159 6.14 -12.12 6.86
C LEU A 159 5.05 -11.03 6.89
N TYR A 160 4.31 -10.89 7.99
CA TYR A 160 3.33 -9.84 8.17
C TYR A 160 3.96 -8.45 8.22
N LEU A 161 5.08 -8.28 8.95
CA LEU A 161 5.81 -7.01 9.03
C LEU A 161 6.41 -6.64 7.67
N LEU A 162 6.99 -7.59 6.94
CA LEU A 162 7.50 -7.39 5.58
C LEU A 162 6.38 -7.00 4.61
N SER A 163 5.23 -7.69 4.68
CA SER A 163 4.05 -7.35 3.88
C SER A 163 3.58 -5.91 4.15
N LYS A 164 3.49 -5.53 5.43
CA LYS A 164 3.06 -4.20 5.87
C LYS A 164 4.04 -3.09 5.47
N LEU A 165 5.35 -3.33 5.58
CA LEU A 165 6.39 -2.39 5.14
C LEU A 165 6.29 -2.12 3.64
N ILE A 166 6.05 -3.16 2.83
CA ILE A 166 5.87 -3.02 1.38
C ILE A 166 4.60 -2.22 1.07
N THR A 167 3.51 -2.45 1.82
CA THR A 167 2.25 -1.72 1.62
C THR A 167 2.43 -0.23 1.92
N LEU A 168 3.15 0.10 3.00
CA LEU A 168 3.49 1.48 3.38
C LEU A 168 4.38 2.18 2.35
N SER A 169 5.37 1.48 1.77
CA SER A 169 6.20 2.06 0.69
C SER A 169 5.44 2.23 -0.64
N SER A 170 4.32 1.54 -0.80
CA SER A 170 3.48 1.61 -2.00
C SER A 170 2.39 2.67 -1.94
N VAL A 171 2.26 3.41 -0.82
CA VAL A 171 1.37 4.57 -0.74
C VAL A 171 2.03 5.69 -1.56
N PRO A 172 1.51 6.02 -2.76
CA PRO A 172 2.03 7.16 -3.51
C PRO A 172 1.88 8.39 -2.64
N THR A 173 2.97 9.12 -2.44
CA THR A 173 2.97 10.46 -1.85
C THR A 173 1.92 11.27 -2.58
N LYS A 174 0.78 11.48 -1.90
CA LYS A 174 -0.35 12.27 -2.36
C LYS A 174 0.22 13.61 -2.82
N GLY A 175 0.18 13.83 -4.13
CA GLY A 175 0.65 15.06 -4.77
C GLY A 175 0.07 16.25 -4.04
N ARG A 176 0.96 17.03 -3.43
CA ARG A 176 0.66 18.36 -2.92
C ARG A 176 0.68 19.27 -4.16
N ILE A 177 -0.50 19.52 -4.70
CA ILE A 177 -0.78 20.66 -5.58
C ILE A 177 -1.54 21.67 -4.73
#